data_AF-A0A5B7ZP56-F1
#
_entry.id   AF-A0A5B7ZP56-F1
#
_cell.length_a   1.000
_cell.length_b   1.000
_cell.length_c   1.000
_cell.angle_alpha   90.00
_cell.angle_beta   90.00
_cell.angle_gamma   90.00
#
_symmetry.space_group_name_H-M   'P 1'
#
loop_
_entity.id
_entity.type
_entity.pdbx_description
1 polymer ?
#
loop_
_entity_poly.entity_id
_entity_poly.type
_entity_poly.pdbx_seq_one_letter_code
_entity_poly.pdbx_strand_id
1 'polypeptide(L)'
;MPQRSMDRRVQQAAVVGCAGMAYNNRVRACGRPRAAGAMQEGHMTPDRTMSRGTRAKAAALLPCAIALALAACGGGGGVRSNPPPVTPSGPGFTPTVANDGTLTQPNPPTIPTQGAALAFDAQFGKQLQVINAGASLGAGALGSGIGIGILDSGVRRNHPQLSPRVAYNGFYLNSPPNNPNVDYVLEHGTWVALTAAGSAIGRWPGGVAPAATIISGRFLSDNPPVDDGSGQGNAVSTADAAGFADFLDDAHADLYAHGARIINNSWGGVYFEDEAAGATAMAAGYTDFILNKNGLVVFANGNYGNDARFRADPSDTSSLPTLAPSLGLERGWLTVAALDPENPTQLLSFSQYCGRSMNYCLSAPGSVYVVGASPVDGNDQTTDDDKIYRVQGTSFAAPLVSGAAAAVWSVFPYFNNDLVRQTLLGTAKDVGAPGVDAVFGWGVLDVGKAANGPGKFAWGDVAVSFSGNSVWRNDIAGSGGWSRTAAARSPWRG
;
A
#
# COMPACT_ATOMS: atom_id res chain seq x y z
N MET A 1 17.36 24.23 10.85
CA MET A 1 17.07 23.29 11.97
C MET A 1 17.98 22.08 11.80
N PRO A 2 18.54 21.49 12.87
CA PRO A 2 19.36 20.30 12.74
C PRO A 2 18.48 19.12 12.28
N GLN A 3 18.86 18.46 11.18
CA GLN A 3 18.32 17.14 10.84
C GLN A 3 18.84 16.16 11.90
N ARG A 4 18.07 15.94 12.96
CA ARG A 4 18.20 14.69 13.71
C ARG A 4 17.72 13.58 12.78
N SER A 5 18.61 12.67 12.41
CA SER A 5 18.22 11.39 11.80
C SER A 5 17.21 10.73 12.74
N MET A 6 16.11 10.21 12.18
CA MET A 6 15.19 9.39 12.97
C MET A 6 15.96 8.24 13.60
N ASP A 7 15.58 7.86 14.83
CA ASP A 7 16.07 6.64 15.45
C ASP A 7 15.78 5.44 14.53
N ARG A 8 16.72 4.48 14.46
CA ARG A 8 16.53 3.20 13.76
C ARG A 8 15.23 2.53 14.19
N ARG A 9 14.79 2.74 15.44
CA ARG A 9 13.51 2.26 15.97
C ARG A 9 12.29 2.69 15.16
N VAL A 10 12.27 3.85 14.49
CA VAL A 10 11.13 4.26 13.63
C VAL A 10 11.16 3.57 12.26
N GLN A 11 12.35 3.25 11.74
CA GLN A 11 12.47 2.42 10.53
C GLN A 11 12.17 0.93 10.83
N GLN A 12 12.53 0.45 12.02
CA GLN A 12 12.21 -0.88 12.53
C GLN A 12 10.75 -1.01 13.00
N ALA A 13 10.06 0.09 13.32
CA ALA A 13 8.65 0.09 13.77
C ALA A 13 7.68 -0.55 12.75
N ALA A 14 8.03 -0.53 11.47
CA ALA A 14 7.26 -1.15 10.40
C ALA A 14 7.55 -2.65 10.19
N VAL A 15 8.40 -3.28 11.02
CA VAL A 15 8.79 -4.70 10.88
C VAL A 15 7.91 -5.59 11.78
N VAL A 16 7.05 -6.40 11.16
CA VAL A 16 6.28 -7.44 11.83
C VAL A 16 7.19 -8.65 12.05
N GLY A 17 7.56 -8.91 13.31
CA GLY A 17 8.30 -10.12 13.66
C GLY A 17 7.41 -11.31 14.01
N CYS A 18 7.97 -12.52 14.06
CA CYS A 18 7.22 -13.74 14.40
C CYS A 18 6.46 -13.66 15.75
N ALA A 19 6.95 -12.88 16.71
CA ALA A 19 6.24 -12.63 17.97
C ALA A 19 4.96 -11.78 17.81
N GLY A 20 4.90 -10.92 16.78
CA GLY A 20 3.70 -10.16 16.42
C GLY A 20 2.66 -10.98 15.64
N MET A 21 3.06 -12.10 15.04
CA MET A 21 2.14 -13.04 14.39
C MET A 21 1.44 -13.99 15.39
N ALA A 22 1.78 -13.95 16.67
CA ALA A 22 1.21 -14.81 17.70
C ALA A 22 -0.20 -14.33 18.13
N TYR A 23 -1.19 -14.43 17.23
CA TYR A 23 -2.59 -14.14 17.52
C TYR A 23 -3.34 -15.38 18.01
N ASN A 24 -3.91 -15.30 19.22
CA ASN A 24 -4.57 -16.39 19.94
C ASN A 24 -3.68 -17.64 20.14
N ASN A 25 -4.17 -18.62 20.92
CA ASN A 25 -3.47 -19.90 21.17
C ASN A 25 -3.43 -20.85 19.94
N ARG A 26 -3.46 -20.32 18.71
CA ARG A 26 -3.54 -21.09 17.45
C ARG A 26 -2.30 -20.94 16.57
N VAL A 27 -1.69 -19.76 16.51
CA VAL A 27 -0.37 -19.60 15.86
C VAL A 27 0.70 -20.05 16.86
N ARG A 28 1.50 -21.05 16.49
CA ARG A 28 2.64 -21.46 17.33
C ARG A 28 3.69 -20.35 17.25
N ALA A 29 4.23 -19.94 18.40
CA ALA A 29 5.48 -19.19 18.39
C ALA A 29 6.52 -20.00 17.60
N CYS A 30 7.04 -19.41 16.51
CA CYS A 30 7.90 -20.11 15.56
C CYS A 30 9.04 -20.83 16.28
N GLY A 31 9.34 -22.06 15.84
CA GLY A 31 10.27 -22.94 16.53
C GLY A 31 11.64 -22.29 16.72
N ARG A 32 12.22 -22.41 17.93
CA ARG A 32 13.59 -21.93 18.22
C ARG A 32 14.53 -22.39 17.10
N PRO A 33 15.42 -21.53 16.58
CA PRO A 33 16.36 -21.94 15.53
C PRO A 33 17.15 -23.16 16.02
N ARG A 34 17.24 -24.19 15.17
CA ARG A 34 18.12 -25.33 15.43
C ARG A 34 19.54 -24.78 15.53
N ALA A 35 20.18 -24.94 16.69
CA ALA A 35 21.52 -24.46 16.93
C ALA A 35 22.51 -25.13 15.95
N ALA A 36 22.91 -24.40 14.91
CA ALA A 36 24.14 -24.67 14.18
C ALA A 36 25.30 -24.26 15.11
N GLY A 37 26.07 -25.23 15.58
CA GLY A 37 27.13 -24.99 16.55
C GLY A 37 28.24 -24.10 16.00
N ALA A 38 28.48 -22.96 16.66
CA ALA A 38 29.69 -22.17 16.47
C ALA A 38 30.80 -22.66 17.42
N MET A 39 32.01 -22.81 16.91
CA MET A 39 33.22 -23.10 17.68
C MET A 39 33.86 -21.80 18.23
N GLN A 40 34.93 -21.99 19.03
CA GLN A 40 35.85 -20.98 19.59
C GLN A 40 35.27 -20.21 20.80
N GLU A 41 36.00 -19.94 21.89
CA GLU A 41 37.44 -20.07 22.25
C GLU A 41 37.54 -20.81 23.61
N GLY A 42 38.64 -21.38 24.14
CA GLY A 42 40.06 -21.08 23.99
C GLY A 42 40.72 -21.02 25.38
N HIS A 43 40.79 -22.14 26.11
CA HIS A 43 41.56 -22.30 27.35
C HIS A 43 42.40 -23.57 27.28
N MET A 44 43.63 -23.53 27.78
CA MET A 44 44.69 -24.49 27.45
C MET A 44 45.28 -25.15 28.72
N THR A 45 45.83 -26.36 28.53
CA THR A 45 46.68 -27.15 29.45
C THR A 45 45.93 -28.06 30.46
N PRO A 46 46.54 -29.17 30.94
CA PRO A 46 46.74 -30.37 30.09
C PRO A 46 46.53 -31.72 30.81
N ASP A 47 46.02 -32.75 30.13
CA ASP A 47 46.58 -34.11 30.28
C ASP A 47 46.28 -35.06 29.10
N ARG A 48 47.04 -36.16 29.08
CA ARG A 48 47.06 -37.32 28.17
C ARG A 48 45.71 -38.07 28.17
N THR A 49 45.28 -38.74 27.09
CA THR A 49 45.89 -39.99 26.59
C THR A 49 45.45 -40.37 25.16
N MET A 50 46.19 -41.30 24.55
CA MET A 50 45.98 -41.83 23.20
C MET A 50 44.77 -42.77 23.09
N SER A 51 44.11 -42.79 21.92
CA SER A 51 43.92 -44.06 21.19
C SER A 51 43.67 -43.82 19.69
N ARG A 52 44.08 -44.77 18.85
CA ARG A 52 43.90 -44.76 17.38
C ARG A 52 42.74 -45.68 17.00
N GLY A 53 41.95 -45.30 15.99
CA GLY A 53 41.01 -46.18 15.28
C GLY A 53 41.11 -45.96 13.77
N THR A 54 41.35 -47.02 12.99
CA THR A 54 41.77 -46.92 11.57
C THR A 54 40.77 -47.49 10.56
N ARG A 55 40.61 -46.77 9.44
CA ARG A 55 40.50 -47.23 8.03
C ARG A 55 39.48 -48.31 7.63
N ALA A 56 38.60 -47.95 6.67
CA ALA A 56 38.45 -48.52 5.31
C ALA A 56 37.50 -47.58 4.53
N LYS A 57 37.63 -47.17 3.24
CA LYS A 57 38.18 -47.68 1.96
C LYS A 57 37.37 -48.78 1.25
N ALA A 58 36.57 -48.38 0.26
CA ALA A 58 36.17 -49.12 -0.95
C ALA A 58 36.17 -48.13 -2.15
N ALA A 59 36.41 -48.56 -3.41
CA ALA A 59 36.70 -47.63 -4.52
C ALA A 59 36.38 -48.16 -5.95
N ALA A 60 35.37 -47.59 -6.64
CA ALA A 60 35.14 -47.72 -8.11
C ALA A 60 34.25 -46.55 -8.63
N LEU A 61 34.57 -45.69 -9.62
CA LEU A 61 35.05 -45.85 -11.03
C LEU A 61 33.92 -46.31 -12.00
N LEU A 62 33.23 -45.40 -12.72
CA LEU A 62 33.49 -44.85 -14.11
C LEU A 62 33.07 -45.80 -15.27
N PRO A 63 32.84 -45.37 -16.55
CA PRO A 63 32.40 -44.07 -17.12
C PRO A 63 31.41 -44.18 -18.35
N CYS A 64 31.24 -43.07 -19.11
CA CYS A 64 30.70 -42.95 -20.51
C CYS A 64 29.16 -42.98 -20.71
N ALA A 65 28.57 -42.33 -21.73
CA ALA A 65 29.13 -41.78 -22.98
C ALA A 65 28.52 -40.41 -23.44
N ILE A 66 29.15 -39.78 -24.46
CA ILE A 66 28.76 -38.53 -25.13
C ILE A 66 28.53 -38.79 -26.64
N ALA A 67 27.43 -38.24 -27.20
CA ALA A 67 27.22 -37.83 -28.61
C ALA A 67 25.83 -37.14 -28.67
N LEU A 68 25.57 -35.90 -29.11
CA LEU A 68 26.24 -34.91 -29.98
C LEU A 68 26.11 -35.18 -31.50
N ALA A 69 25.72 -34.13 -32.24
CA ALA A 69 25.58 -33.97 -33.71
C ALA A 69 24.21 -34.35 -34.34
N LEU A 70 23.62 -33.60 -35.31
CA LEU A 70 23.96 -32.29 -35.91
C LEU A 70 22.75 -31.70 -36.72
N ALA A 71 22.72 -30.37 -36.92
CA ALA A 71 22.28 -29.61 -38.13
C ALA A 71 20.87 -29.85 -38.76
N ALA A 72 20.20 -28.90 -39.44
CA ALA A 72 20.34 -27.45 -39.75
C ALA A 72 18.90 -26.86 -39.83
N CYS A 73 18.56 -25.59 -40.11
CA CYS A 73 19.22 -24.39 -40.66
C CYS A 73 18.92 -23.17 -39.75
N GLY A 74 19.33 -21.92 -40.01
CA GLY A 74 19.96 -21.28 -41.17
C GLY A 74 19.02 -20.27 -41.85
N GLY A 75 18.97 -19.03 -41.35
CA GLY A 75 18.06 -17.99 -41.86
C GLY A 75 18.18 -16.64 -41.15
N GLY A 76 19.27 -15.90 -41.39
CA GLY A 76 19.40 -14.52 -40.92
C GLY A 76 18.71 -13.53 -41.85
N GLY A 77 18.11 -12.46 -41.32
CA GLY A 77 17.39 -11.48 -42.13
C GLY A 77 17.05 -10.17 -41.43
N GLY A 78 17.92 -9.17 -41.59
CA GLY A 78 17.57 -7.74 -41.66
C GLY A 78 16.83 -7.09 -40.48
N VAL A 79 17.56 -6.32 -39.67
CA VAL A 79 16.97 -5.25 -38.85
C VAL A 79 16.38 -4.20 -39.80
N ARG A 80 15.05 -4.12 -39.90
CA ARG A 80 14.37 -2.98 -40.52
C ARG A 80 14.10 -1.93 -39.44
N SER A 81 14.68 -0.75 -39.62
CA SER A 81 14.23 0.46 -38.95
C SER A 81 12.77 0.74 -39.34
N ASN A 82 11.84 0.63 -38.39
CA ASN A 82 10.46 1.06 -38.62
C ASN A 82 10.45 2.56 -38.94
N PRO A 83 9.78 3.01 -40.01
CA PRO A 83 9.42 4.41 -40.17
C PRO A 83 8.52 4.88 -39.02
N PRO A 84 8.37 6.20 -38.80
CA PRO A 84 7.32 6.71 -37.93
C PRO A 84 5.94 6.19 -38.35
N PRO A 85 4.97 6.05 -37.42
CA PRO A 85 3.62 5.65 -37.77
C PRO A 85 3.05 6.56 -38.86
N VAL A 86 2.72 5.99 -40.02
CA VAL A 86 2.03 6.72 -41.08
C VAL A 86 0.63 7.06 -40.61
N THR A 87 0.35 8.35 -40.42
CA THR A 87 -1.02 8.86 -40.30
C THR A 87 -1.83 8.42 -41.53
N PRO A 88 -2.95 7.70 -41.38
CA PRO A 88 -3.76 7.27 -42.51
C PRO A 88 -4.40 8.46 -43.23
N SER A 89 -3.74 8.98 -44.27
CA SER A 89 -4.31 9.99 -45.17
C SER A 89 -5.11 9.31 -46.28
N GLY A 90 -6.29 8.80 -45.92
CA GLY A 90 -7.27 8.18 -46.80
C GLY A 90 -8.69 8.55 -46.36
N PRO A 91 -9.67 8.61 -47.28
CA PRO A 91 -10.91 9.34 -47.01
C PRO A 91 -11.86 8.61 -46.05
N GLY A 92 -12.37 9.33 -45.06
CA GLY A 92 -13.74 9.11 -44.59
C GLY A 92 -13.97 8.35 -43.28
N PHE A 93 -12.97 8.12 -42.42
CA PHE A 93 -13.27 7.72 -41.03
C PHE A 93 -13.45 8.94 -40.11
N THR A 94 -14.48 9.74 -40.39
CA THR A 94 -15.16 10.46 -39.32
C THR A 94 -15.94 9.41 -38.52
N PRO A 95 -15.73 9.26 -37.20
CA PRO A 95 -16.62 8.46 -36.37
C PRO A 95 -17.97 9.17 -36.33
N THR A 96 -18.87 8.79 -37.24
CA THR A 96 -20.25 9.25 -37.25
C THR A 96 -20.96 8.55 -36.10
N VAL A 97 -20.74 9.03 -34.88
CA VAL A 97 -21.68 8.83 -33.78
C VAL A 97 -23.01 9.33 -34.32
N ALA A 98 -23.97 8.43 -34.51
CA ALA A 98 -25.31 8.83 -34.85
C ALA A 98 -25.83 9.67 -33.68
N ASN A 99 -25.86 10.99 -33.87
CA ASN A 99 -26.58 11.87 -32.98
C ASN A 99 -28.04 11.45 -33.08
N ASP A 100 -28.48 10.64 -32.12
CA ASP A 100 -29.87 10.23 -32.01
C ASP A 100 -30.70 11.47 -31.70
N GLY A 101 -31.29 12.05 -32.75
CA GLY A 101 -32.15 13.23 -32.66
C GLY A 101 -33.43 13.01 -31.86
N THR A 102 -33.72 11.78 -31.42
CA THR A 102 -34.78 11.50 -30.45
C THR A 102 -34.35 11.73 -29.00
N LEU A 103 -33.04 11.84 -28.73
CA LEU A 103 -32.51 12.32 -27.45
C LEU A 103 -32.65 13.85 -27.36
N THR A 104 -33.88 14.29 -27.11
CA THR A 104 -34.15 15.64 -26.58
C THR A 104 -33.53 15.76 -25.19
N GLN A 105 -32.24 16.14 -25.12
CA GLN A 105 -31.54 16.50 -23.88
C GLN A 105 -32.36 17.55 -23.13
N PRO A 106 -33.08 17.19 -22.04
CA PRO A 106 -33.93 18.13 -21.34
C PRO A 106 -33.02 18.96 -20.44
N ASN A 107 -32.56 20.10 -20.98
CA ASN A 107 -31.75 21.13 -20.34
C ASN A 107 -30.64 20.56 -19.40
N PRO A 108 -29.42 20.30 -19.91
CA PRO A 108 -28.40 19.54 -19.17
C PRO A 108 -28.21 20.08 -17.76
N PRO A 109 -28.20 19.21 -16.73
CA PRO A 109 -28.29 19.64 -15.35
C PRO A 109 -27.12 20.57 -15.01
N THR A 110 -27.42 21.70 -14.34
CA THR A 110 -26.42 22.70 -13.95
C THR A 110 -25.27 22.04 -13.21
N ILE A 111 -24.09 22.02 -13.83
CA ILE A 111 -22.88 21.49 -13.22
C ILE A 111 -22.46 22.46 -12.10
N PRO A 112 -22.38 22.03 -10.83
CA PRO A 112 -21.97 22.92 -9.75
C PRO A 112 -20.54 23.42 -9.97
N THR A 113 -20.28 24.68 -9.65
CA THR A 113 -18.92 25.23 -9.56
C THR A 113 -18.18 24.60 -8.38
N GLN A 114 -16.97 24.10 -8.60
CA GLN A 114 -16.09 23.67 -7.51
C GLN A 114 -15.49 24.92 -6.84
N GLY A 115 -15.18 24.81 -5.54
CA GLY A 115 -14.41 25.83 -4.84
C GLY A 115 -12.96 25.91 -5.37
N ALA A 116 -12.32 27.05 -5.15
CA ALA A 116 -10.93 27.26 -5.56
C ALA A 116 -9.98 26.34 -4.79
N ALA A 117 -8.90 25.90 -5.45
CA ALA A 117 -7.89 25.06 -4.82
C ALA A 117 -7.26 25.75 -3.60
N LEU A 118 -7.10 25.01 -2.49
CA LEU A 118 -6.43 25.51 -1.30
C LEU A 118 -4.93 25.66 -1.54
N ALA A 119 -4.37 26.80 -1.11
CA ALA A 119 -2.93 26.99 -1.02
C ALA A 119 -2.41 26.44 0.32
N PHE A 120 -1.19 25.90 0.33
CA PHE A 120 -0.54 25.38 1.53
C PHE A 120 0.80 26.06 1.78
N ASP A 121 1.28 25.98 3.03
CA ASP A 121 2.62 26.42 3.41
C ASP A 121 3.70 25.79 2.51
N ALA A 122 4.60 26.61 1.97
CA ALA A 122 5.62 26.19 1.01
C ALA A 122 6.62 25.16 1.56
N GLN A 123 6.76 25.07 2.88
CA GLN A 123 7.61 24.09 3.56
C GLN A 123 6.76 22.92 4.08
N PHE A 124 5.77 23.19 4.93
CA PHE A 124 5.07 22.16 5.70
C PHE A 124 3.89 21.51 4.98
N GLY A 125 3.49 22.05 3.82
CA GLY A 125 2.47 21.46 2.95
C GLY A 125 2.98 20.84 1.67
N LYS A 126 4.31 20.68 1.51
CA LYS A 126 4.93 20.15 0.29
C LYS A 126 4.33 18.81 -0.14
N GLN A 127 4.08 17.90 0.81
CA GLN A 127 3.46 16.59 0.56
C GLN A 127 2.05 16.68 -0.05
N LEU A 128 1.26 17.72 0.29
CA LEU A 128 -0.07 17.95 -0.28
C LEU A 128 -0.04 18.73 -1.60
N GLN A 129 0.97 19.60 -1.78
CA GLN A 129 1.20 20.32 -3.05
C GLN A 129 1.57 19.36 -4.18
N VAL A 130 2.52 18.45 -3.93
CA VAL A 130 3.03 17.49 -4.93
C VAL A 130 1.93 16.59 -5.49
N ILE A 131 0.96 16.23 -4.65
CA ILE A 131 -0.19 15.37 -5.02
C ILE A 131 -1.46 16.15 -5.38
N ASN A 132 -1.37 17.48 -5.57
CA ASN A 132 -2.51 18.32 -5.97
C ASN A 132 -3.73 18.23 -5.02
N ALA A 133 -3.53 17.96 -3.72
CA ALA A 133 -4.63 17.81 -2.76
C ALA A 133 -5.39 19.13 -2.52
N GLY A 134 -4.78 20.29 -2.81
CA GLY A 134 -5.42 21.60 -2.71
C GLY A 134 -6.68 21.71 -3.56
N ALA A 135 -6.68 21.16 -4.77
CA ALA A 135 -7.85 21.15 -5.65
C ALA A 135 -8.96 20.23 -5.10
N SER A 136 -8.61 19.05 -4.57
CA SER A 136 -9.55 18.12 -3.94
C SER A 136 -10.24 18.74 -2.72
N LEU A 137 -9.45 19.31 -1.80
CA LEU A 137 -9.96 19.95 -0.59
C LEU A 137 -10.80 21.20 -0.91
N GLY A 138 -10.36 22.02 -1.87
CA GLY A 138 -11.09 23.20 -2.35
C GLY A 138 -12.43 22.84 -3.03
N ALA A 139 -12.49 21.70 -3.71
CA ALA A 139 -13.72 21.13 -4.27
C ALA A 139 -14.66 20.48 -3.24
N GLY A 140 -14.27 20.39 -1.96
CA GLY A 140 -15.07 19.79 -0.89
C GLY A 140 -14.97 18.26 -0.80
N ALA A 141 -14.02 17.62 -1.49
CA ALA A 141 -13.78 16.18 -1.42
C ALA A 141 -12.97 15.83 -0.15
N LEU A 142 -13.61 15.97 1.02
CA LEU A 142 -12.94 15.91 2.33
C LEU A 142 -12.89 14.49 2.96
N GLY A 143 -13.48 13.47 2.33
CA GLY A 143 -13.54 12.11 2.88
C GLY A 143 -14.72 11.82 3.80
N SER A 144 -15.68 12.75 3.92
CA SER A 144 -16.86 12.64 4.78
C SER A 144 -17.62 11.32 4.58
N GLY A 145 -17.88 10.60 5.68
CA GLY A 145 -18.63 9.33 5.66
C GLY A 145 -17.81 8.09 5.28
N ILE A 146 -16.50 8.23 5.04
CA ILE A 146 -15.60 7.11 4.74
C ILE A 146 -14.69 6.83 5.94
N GLY A 147 -14.65 5.57 6.39
CA GLY A 147 -13.72 5.10 7.41
C GLY A 147 -12.42 4.59 6.81
N ILE A 148 -11.29 5.04 7.36
CA ILE A 148 -9.94 4.57 7.04
C ILE A 148 -9.45 3.74 8.23
N GLY A 149 -9.31 2.43 8.02
CA GLY A 149 -8.65 1.48 8.90
C GLY A 149 -7.15 1.71 8.91
N ILE A 150 -6.56 1.87 10.09
CA ILE A 150 -5.12 2.01 10.31
C ILE A 150 -4.65 0.76 11.06
N LEU A 151 -4.25 -0.28 10.33
CA LEU A 151 -3.74 -1.53 10.90
C LEU A 151 -2.23 -1.36 11.15
N ASP A 152 -1.87 -0.98 12.37
CA ASP A 152 -0.55 -0.41 12.69
C ASP A 152 -0.23 -0.54 14.21
N SER A 153 0.64 0.33 14.75
CA SER A 153 1.01 0.43 16.17
C SER A 153 -0.09 0.90 17.12
N GLY A 154 -1.29 1.12 16.58
CA GLY A 154 -2.39 1.82 17.25
C GLY A 154 -2.35 3.35 17.04
N VAL A 155 -3.47 4.01 17.30
CA VAL A 155 -3.64 5.47 17.12
C VAL A 155 -4.03 6.12 18.45
N ARG A 156 -3.33 7.20 18.84
CA ARG A 156 -3.69 8.05 19.98
C ARG A 156 -5.08 8.68 19.78
N ARG A 157 -6.13 8.09 20.37
CA ARG A 157 -7.54 8.48 20.10
C ARG A 157 -7.88 9.93 20.47
N ASN A 158 -7.14 10.49 21.44
CA ASN A 158 -7.33 11.84 21.96
C ASN A 158 -6.43 12.90 21.32
N HIS A 159 -5.67 12.58 20.27
CA HIS A 159 -4.85 13.56 19.55
C HIS A 159 -5.75 14.69 18.99
N PRO A 160 -5.49 15.99 19.25
CA PRO A 160 -6.45 17.07 18.96
C PRO A 160 -6.86 17.14 17.48
N GLN A 161 -5.92 16.89 16.57
CA GLN A 161 -6.14 16.93 15.11
C GLN A 161 -6.77 15.66 14.53
N LEU A 162 -7.03 14.64 15.35
CA LEU A 162 -7.79 13.43 14.98
C LEU A 162 -9.11 13.31 15.75
N SER A 163 -9.17 13.78 16.99
CA SER A 163 -10.38 13.76 17.81
C SER A 163 -11.49 14.64 17.23
N PRO A 164 -12.78 14.26 17.32
CA PRO A 164 -13.33 12.99 17.81
C PRO A 164 -13.48 11.93 16.69
N ARG A 165 -12.73 12.06 15.58
CA ARG A 165 -12.85 11.21 14.38
C ARG A 165 -12.14 9.85 14.50
N VAL A 166 -11.41 9.58 15.58
CA VAL A 166 -10.99 8.21 15.93
C VAL A 166 -12.18 7.50 16.57
N ALA A 167 -12.97 6.81 15.75
CA ALA A 167 -14.25 6.23 16.19
C ALA A 167 -14.09 4.86 16.88
N TYR A 168 -12.97 4.17 16.65
CA TYR A 168 -12.71 2.85 17.21
C TYR A 168 -11.20 2.58 17.37
N ASN A 169 -10.84 1.83 18.40
CA ASN A 169 -9.51 1.33 18.69
C ASN A 169 -9.60 -0.18 18.99
N GLY A 170 -9.45 -0.99 17.96
CA GLY A 170 -9.31 -2.45 18.07
C GLY A 170 -7.92 -2.85 18.54
N PHE A 171 -7.86 -3.98 19.24
CA PHE A 171 -6.64 -4.54 19.82
C PHE A 171 -6.57 -6.04 19.50
N TYR A 172 -5.58 -6.45 18.72
CA TYR A 172 -5.50 -7.77 18.12
C TYR A 172 -4.24 -8.52 18.60
N LEU A 173 -4.07 -8.62 19.91
CA LEU A 173 -2.89 -9.19 20.57
C LEU A 173 -3.29 -10.06 21.76
N ASN A 174 -2.45 -11.04 22.09
CA ASN A 174 -2.58 -11.80 23.32
C ASN A 174 -2.28 -10.92 24.54
N SER A 175 -3.17 -10.95 25.53
CA SER A 175 -3.08 -10.25 26.82
C SER A 175 -3.23 -11.27 27.95
N PRO A 176 -2.22 -11.49 28.82
CA PRO A 176 -0.86 -10.91 28.82
C PRO A 176 0.02 -11.44 27.66
N PRO A 177 1.18 -10.83 27.36
CA PRO A 177 1.84 -9.72 28.09
C PRO A 177 1.40 -8.32 27.67
N ASN A 178 0.64 -8.18 26.58
CA ASN A 178 0.25 -6.88 26.04
C ASN A 178 -0.91 -6.26 26.83
N ASN A 179 -0.89 -4.94 27.04
CA ASN A 179 -1.94 -4.21 27.72
C ASN A 179 -3.04 -3.72 26.75
N PRO A 180 -4.28 -4.26 26.83
CA PRO A 180 -5.38 -3.86 25.95
C PRO A 180 -5.94 -2.46 26.25
N ASN A 181 -5.56 -1.85 27.37
CA ASN A 181 -5.98 -0.50 27.75
C ASN A 181 -5.05 0.59 27.18
N VAL A 182 -4.04 0.22 26.39
CA VAL A 182 -3.08 1.13 25.75
C VAL A 182 -3.39 1.22 24.26
N ASP A 183 -3.87 2.39 23.85
CA ASP A 183 -4.31 2.68 22.47
C ASP A 183 -3.22 2.50 21.41
N TYR A 184 -1.97 2.83 21.76
CA TYR A 184 -0.82 2.83 20.85
C TYR A 184 0.46 2.59 21.64
N VAL A 185 1.43 1.91 21.01
CA VAL A 185 2.77 1.65 21.60
C VAL A 185 3.90 2.43 20.94
N LEU A 186 3.64 2.92 19.74
CA LEU A 186 4.53 3.79 18.96
C LEU A 186 3.65 4.84 18.28
N GLU A 187 4.17 6.05 18.11
CA GLU A 187 3.45 7.16 17.46
C GLU A 187 3.33 7.01 15.93
N HIS A 188 3.88 5.93 15.36
CA HIS A 188 3.84 5.62 13.94
C HIS A 188 2.39 5.58 13.41
N GLY A 189 1.51 4.78 14.01
CA GLY A 189 0.09 4.73 13.66
C GLY A 189 -0.63 6.07 13.81
N THR A 190 -0.32 6.87 14.84
CA THR A 190 -0.82 8.25 14.99
C THR A 190 -0.40 9.13 13.81
N TRP A 191 0.86 9.10 13.40
CA TRP A 191 1.38 9.86 12.26
C TRP A 191 0.83 9.38 10.91
N VAL A 192 0.63 8.08 10.74
CA VAL A 192 -0.05 7.49 9.57
C VAL A 192 -1.49 8.00 9.49
N ALA A 193 -2.23 7.97 10.61
CA ALA A 193 -3.60 8.50 10.69
C ALA A 193 -3.67 10.01 10.41
N LEU A 194 -2.74 10.81 10.95
CA LEU A 194 -2.63 12.25 10.70
C LEU A 194 -2.35 12.56 9.22
N THR A 195 -1.49 11.78 8.57
CA THR A 195 -1.17 11.91 7.14
C THR A 195 -2.40 11.64 6.26
N ALA A 196 -3.24 10.68 6.66
CA ALA A 196 -4.48 10.37 5.96
C ALA A 196 -5.61 11.41 6.21
N ALA A 197 -5.90 11.75 7.48
CA ALA A 197 -7.15 12.44 7.86
C ALA A 197 -7.02 13.49 9.00
N GLY A 198 -5.80 13.94 9.30
CA GLY A 198 -5.60 14.99 10.32
C GLY A 198 -6.19 16.34 9.89
N SER A 199 -6.75 17.09 10.83
CA SER A 199 -7.22 18.46 10.58
C SER A 199 -6.06 19.47 10.69
N ALA A 200 -6.03 20.46 9.81
CA ALA A 200 -4.99 21.50 9.77
C ALA A 200 -4.82 22.24 11.11
N ILE A 201 -3.59 22.64 11.41
CA ILE A 201 -3.28 23.57 12.51
C ILE A 201 -2.06 24.45 12.17
N GLY A 202 -2.18 25.76 12.43
CA GLY A 202 -1.11 26.71 12.21
C GLY A 202 -0.60 26.69 10.76
N ARG A 203 0.65 26.25 10.57
CA ARG A 203 1.29 26.09 9.25
C ARG A 203 1.18 24.67 8.66
N TRP A 204 0.72 23.68 9.44
CA TRP A 204 0.53 22.32 8.96
C TRP A 204 -0.86 22.17 8.33
N PRO A 205 -0.98 21.74 7.05
CA PRO A 205 -2.23 21.81 6.31
C PRO A 205 -3.20 20.65 6.59
N GLY A 206 -2.86 19.70 7.45
CA GLY A 206 -3.64 18.49 7.69
C GLY A 206 -3.25 17.31 6.78
N GLY A 207 -4.09 16.28 6.81
CA GLY A 207 -4.04 15.13 5.90
C GLY A 207 -4.89 15.33 4.65
N VAL A 208 -4.93 14.31 3.79
CA VAL A 208 -5.61 14.36 2.49
C VAL A 208 -7.14 14.38 2.60
N ALA A 209 -7.70 13.69 3.59
CA ALA A 209 -9.14 13.54 3.82
C ALA A 209 -9.54 13.93 5.25
N PRO A 210 -9.52 15.23 5.60
CA PRO A 210 -9.66 15.70 6.99
C PRO A 210 -11.05 15.47 7.62
N ALA A 211 -12.05 15.05 6.84
CA ALA A 211 -13.39 14.67 7.32
C ALA A 211 -13.64 13.15 7.31
N ALA A 212 -12.64 12.34 6.94
CA ALA A 212 -12.71 10.89 7.09
C ALA A 212 -12.63 10.45 8.57
N THR A 213 -13.21 9.30 8.86
CA THR A 213 -13.15 8.66 10.19
C THR A 213 -11.94 7.74 10.26
N ILE A 214 -11.23 7.72 11.38
CA ILE A 214 -10.13 6.78 11.65
C ILE A 214 -10.64 5.60 12.48
N ILE A 215 -10.36 4.39 12.01
CA ILE A 215 -10.63 3.13 12.69
C ILE A 215 -9.27 2.49 13.00
N SER A 216 -8.81 2.58 14.24
CA SER A 216 -7.49 2.07 14.63
C SER A 216 -7.51 0.57 14.85
N GLY A 217 -6.61 -0.17 14.22
CA GLY A 217 -6.35 -1.59 14.49
C GLY A 217 -4.94 -1.77 15.04
N ARG A 218 -4.81 -1.95 16.36
CA ARG A 218 -3.51 -2.16 16.99
C ARG A 218 -3.14 -3.65 16.98
N PHE A 219 -2.05 -3.99 16.30
CA PHE A 219 -1.51 -5.36 16.28
C PHE A 219 0.00 -5.45 16.59
N LEU A 220 0.66 -4.34 16.97
CA LEU A 220 2.04 -4.37 17.45
C LEU A 220 2.11 -4.51 18.98
N SER A 221 2.93 -5.47 19.40
CA SER A 221 3.24 -5.82 20.79
C SER A 221 3.81 -4.64 21.59
N ASP A 222 3.50 -4.59 22.90
CA ASP A 222 4.09 -3.63 23.86
C ASP A 222 5.63 -3.72 23.89
N ASN A 223 6.16 -4.93 23.68
CA ASN A 223 7.58 -5.18 23.55
C ASN A 223 7.86 -5.69 22.13
N PRO A 224 8.63 -4.97 21.29
CA PRO A 224 8.97 -5.46 19.97
C PRO A 224 9.81 -6.75 20.07
N PRO A 225 9.70 -7.67 19.09
CA PRO A 225 10.60 -8.81 19.02
C PRO A 225 12.06 -8.34 18.91
N VAL A 226 12.98 -9.15 19.43
CA VAL A 226 14.42 -8.91 19.26
C VAL A 226 14.76 -9.06 17.78
N ASP A 227 15.20 -7.96 17.16
CA ASP A 227 15.82 -7.97 15.83
C ASP A 227 17.07 -8.86 15.89
N ASP A 228 17.10 -9.92 15.08
CA ASP A 228 18.23 -10.86 15.04
C ASP A 228 19.45 -10.28 14.30
N GLY A 229 19.32 -9.09 13.72
CA GLY A 229 20.38 -8.38 13.00
C GLY A 229 20.73 -9.01 11.65
N SER A 230 20.00 -10.03 11.19
CA SER A 230 20.27 -10.73 9.93
C SER A 230 20.01 -9.85 8.70
N GLY A 231 19.12 -8.86 8.83
CA GLY A 231 18.63 -8.05 7.71
C GLY A 231 17.84 -8.85 6.67
N GLN A 232 17.40 -10.07 7.01
CA GLN A 232 16.58 -10.92 6.12
C GLN A 232 15.08 -10.74 6.38
N GLY A 233 14.68 -10.16 7.52
CA GLY A 233 13.29 -10.16 7.97
C GLY A 233 12.93 -11.49 8.63
N ASN A 234 11.63 -11.80 8.70
CA ASN A 234 11.12 -12.96 9.42
C ASN A 234 10.62 -14.02 8.43
N ALA A 235 11.24 -15.21 8.46
CA ALA A 235 10.79 -16.36 7.68
C ALA A 235 9.42 -16.83 8.18
N VAL A 236 8.49 -17.04 7.25
CA VAL A 236 7.13 -17.52 7.54
C VAL A 236 6.90 -18.82 6.79
N SER A 237 6.60 -19.89 7.53
CA SER A 237 6.16 -21.15 6.94
C SER A 237 4.74 -21.02 6.37
N THR A 238 4.35 -21.87 5.41
CA THR A 238 2.99 -21.85 4.85
C THR A 238 1.90 -22.01 5.92
N ALA A 239 2.20 -22.74 7.01
CA ALA A 239 1.27 -22.91 8.13
C ALA A 239 1.13 -21.64 8.99
N ASP A 240 2.23 -20.95 9.24
CA ASP A 240 2.21 -19.67 9.98
C ASP A 240 1.57 -18.56 9.14
N ALA A 241 1.78 -18.56 7.82
CA ALA A 241 1.14 -17.66 6.87
C ALA A 241 -0.39 -17.84 6.83
N ALA A 242 -0.88 -19.09 6.90
CA ALA A 242 -2.30 -19.38 7.04
C ALA A 242 -2.87 -18.92 8.40
N GLY A 243 -2.12 -19.12 9.49
CA GLY A 243 -2.52 -18.61 10.81
C GLY A 243 -2.56 -17.07 10.88
N PHE A 244 -1.69 -16.39 10.13
CA PHE A 244 -1.73 -14.94 9.98
C PHE A 244 -2.88 -14.47 9.08
N ALA A 245 -3.29 -15.28 8.09
CA ALA A 245 -4.48 -15.00 7.28
C ALA A 245 -5.78 -15.04 8.11
N ASP A 246 -5.92 -15.99 9.04
CA ASP A 246 -7.04 -16.03 10.00
C ASP A 246 -7.11 -14.74 10.83
N PHE A 247 -5.96 -14.28 11.35
CA PHE A 247 -5.85 -12.99 12.06
C PHE A 247 -6.26 -11.80 11.19
N LEU A 248 -5.78 -11.76 9.95
CA LEU A 248 -6.08 -10.69 9.01
C LEU A 248 -7.58 -10.64 8.70
N ASP A 249 -8.25 -11.77 8.45
CA ASP A 249 -9.69 -11.79 8.18
C ASP A 249 -10.50 -11.33 9.41
N ASP A 250 -10.18 -11.82 10.61
CA ASP A 250 -10.77 -11.38 11.89
C ASP A 250 -10.62 -9.84 12.06
N ALA A 251 -9.41 -9.32 11.91
CA ALA A 251 -9.12 -7.89 12.07
C ALA A 251 -9.81 -7.05 11.00
N HIS A 252 -9.78 -7.47 9.73
CA HIS A 252 -10.47 -6.77 8.64
C HIS A 252 -12.00 -6.79 8.82
N ALA A 253 -12.57 -7.88 9.34
CA ALA A 253 -14.00 -7.99 9.66
C ALA A 253 -14.41 -7.01 10.77
N ASP A 254 -13.63 -6.93 11.84
CA ASP A 254 -13.88 -6.02 12.97
C ASP A 254 -13.70 -4.54 12.58
N LEU A 255 -12.62 -4.20 11.87
CA LEU A 255 -12.42 -2.84 11.33
C LEU A 255 -13.56 -2.44 10.37
N TYR A 256 -14.01 -3.35 9.51
CA TYR A 256 -15.14 -3.12 8.60
C TYR A 256 -16.46 -2.94 9.35
N ALA A 257 -16.72 -3.72 10.39
CA ALA A 257 -17.91 -3.59 11.24
C ALA A 257 -17.99 -2.21 11.94
N HIS A 258 -16.83 -1.64 12.27
CA HIS A 258 -16.70 -0.27 12.81
C HIS A 258 -16.64 0.82 11.73
N GLY A 259 -16.81 0.47 10.45
CA GLY A 259 -17.01 1.42 9.34
C GLY A 259 -15.80 1.63 8.41
N ALA A 260 -14.72 0.85 8.56
CA ALA A 260 -13.60 0.93 7.62
C ALA A 260 -14.04 0.48 6.21
N ARG A 261 -13.75 1.32 5.21
CA ARG A 261 -13.86 1.00 3.77
C ARG A 261 -12.48 0.81 3.14
N ILE A 262 -11.47 1.45 3.72
CA ILE A 262 -10.08 1.41 3.28
C ILE A 262 -9.26 0.85 4.44
N ILE A 263 -8.26 0.01 4.20
CA ILE A 263 -7.30 -0.43 5.22
C ILE A 263 -5.89 -0.08 4.75
N ASN A 264 -5.26 0.83 5.47
CA ASN A 264 -3.88 1.23 5.29
C ASN A 264 -2.96 0.27 6.04
N ASN A 265 -2.00 -0.32 5.33
CA ASN A 265 -0.98 -1.20 5.86
C ASN A 265 0.40 -0.55 5.65
N SER A 266 0.97 -0.04 6.74
CA SER A 266 2.26 0.66 6.76
C SER A 266 3.37 -0.18 7.42
N TRP A 267 3.26 -1.51 7.28
CA TRP A 267 4.11 -2.55 7.88
C TRP A 267 4.63 -3.56 6.84
N GLY A 268 5.58 -4.41 7.20
CA GLY A 268 6.20 -5.43 6.34
C GLY A 268 7.23 -6.26 7.12
N GLY A 269 8.28 -6.74 6.44
CA GLY A 269 9.40 -7.43 7.10
C GLY A 269 9.21 -8.92 7.37
N VAL A 270 8.24 -9.55 6.71
CA VAL A 270 8.10 -11.01 6.58
C VAL A 270 8.45 -11.44 5.15
N TYR A 271 9.00 -12.64 5.03
CA TYR A 271 9.23 -13.34 3.75
C TYR A 271 8.84 -14.81 3.90
N PHE A 272 8.50 -15.47 2.79
CA PHE A 272 8.00 -16.83 2.83
C PHE A 272 9.11 -17.87 2.62
N GLU A 273 9.04 -19.01 3.33
CA GLU A 273 9.92 -20.16 3.08
C GLU A 273 9.64 -20.82 1.71
N ASP A 274 8.36 -20.79 1.29
CA ASP A 274 7.86 -21.12 -0.04
C ASP A 274 7.05 -19.91 -0.52
N GLU A 275 7.60 -19.14 -1.48
CA GLU A 275 7.00 -17.88 -1.94
C GLU A 275 5.55 -18.07 -2.42
N ALA A 276 5.30 -19.09 -3.26
CA ALA A 276 4.00 -19.30 -3.87
C ALA A 276 2.97 -19.81 -2.85
N ALA A 277 3.34 -20.80 -2.03
CA ALA A 277 2.44 -21.39 -1.05
C ALA A 277 2.19 -20.42 0.13
N GLY A 278 3.23 -19.78 0.65
CA GLY A 278 3.15 -18.82 1.74
C GLY A 278 2.38 -17.56 1.36
N ALA A 279 2.63 -16.98 0.18
CA ALA A 279 1.86 -15.85 -0.31
C ALA A 279 0.39 -16.21 -0.53
N THR A 280 0.09 -17.36 -1.14
CA THR A 280 -1.30 -17.82 -1.33
C THR A 280 -2.02 -18.02 0.00
N ALA A 281 -1.33 -18.58 1.00
CA ALA A 281 -1.87 -18.75 2.34
C ALA A 281 -2.18 -17.40 3.01
N MET A 282 -1.21 -16.47 3.06
CA MET A 282 -1.40 -15.15 3.68
C MET A 282 -2.45 -14.29 2.95
N ALA A 283 -2.46 -14.34 1.62
CA ALA A 283 -3.38 -13.58 0.77
C ALA A 283 -4.87 -13.95 1.00
N ALA A 284 -5.16 -15.14 1.52
CA ALA A 284 -6.52 -15.54 1.87
C ALA A 284 -7.21 -14.56 2.84
N GLY A 285 -6.46 -13.99 3.80
CA GLY A 285 -6.97 -13.06 4.83
C GLY A 285 -7.43 -11.69 4.30
N TYR A 286 -7.25 -11.41 3.02
CA TYR A 286 -7.76 -10.21 2.34
C TYR A 286 -8.97 -10.49 1.44
N THR A 287 -9.29 -11.76 1.18
CA THR A 287 -10.27 -12.14 0.14
C THR A 287 -11.68 -11.64 0.46
N ASP A 288 -12.18 -11.87 1.68
CA ASP A 288 -13.53 -11.42 2.05
C ASP A 288 -13.62 -9.89 2.11
N PHE A 289 -12.58 -9.22 2.65
CA PHE A 289 -12.52 -7.76 2.69
C PHE A 289 -12.59 -7.13 1.28
N ILE A 290 -11.81 -7.64 0.33
CA ILE A 290 -11.75 -7.09 -1.04
C ILE A 290 -12.93 -7.53 -1.89
N LEU A 291 -13.32 -8.81 -1.86
CA LEU A 291 -14.28 -9.38 -2.82
C LEU A 291 -15.73 -9.27 -2.36
N ASN A 292 -16.01 -9.42 -1.06
CA ASN A 292 -17.37 -9.50 -0.51
C ASN A 292 -17.77 -8.21 0.23
N LYS A 293 -16.86 -7.62 1.00
CA LYS A 293 -17.05 -6.37 1.75
C LYS A 293 -16.78 -5.10 0.92
N ASN A 294 -16.33 -5.24 -0.34
CA ASN A 294 -16.02 -4.13 -1.25
C ASN A 294 -15.00 -3.14 -0.64
N GLY A 295 -14.00 -3.64 0.08
CA GLY A 295 -12.96 -2.86 0.74
C GLY A 295 -11.72 -2.61 -0.12
N LEU A 296 -11.00 -1.54 0.15
CA LEU A 296 -9.73 -1.19 -0.52
C LEU A 296 -8.55 -1.36 0.44
N VAL A 297 -7.56 -2.16 0.04
CA VAL A 297 -6.28 -2.31 0.74
C VAL A 297 -5.25 -1.39 0.10
N VAL A 298 -4.55 -0.61 0.93
CA VAL A 298 -3.44 0.24 0.51
C VAL A 298 -2.20 -0.16 1.30
N PHE A 299 -1.10 -0.47 0.61
CA PHE A 299 0.07 -1.11 1.18
C PHE A 299 1.35 -0.32 0.86
N ALA A 300 2.17 -0.06 1.88
CA ALA A 300 3.49 0.55 1.73
C ALA A 300 4.47 -0.42 1.05
N ASN A 301 5.13 -0.02 -0.04
CA ASN A 301 5.88 -0.99 -0.86
C ASN A 301 7.23 -1.46 -0.28
N GLY A 302 7.80 -0.74 0.71
CA GLY A 302 8.91 -1.19 1.56
C GLY A 302 10.17 -0.30 1.52
N ASN A 303 10.94 -0.31 2.61
CA ASN A 303 12.00 0.66 2.89
C ASN A 303 13.45 0.15 2.65
N TYR A 304 13.63 -0.95 1.90
CA TYR A 304 14.95 -1.56 1.66
C TYR A 304 15.62 -1.18 0.33
N GLY A 305 15.14 -0.14 -0.36
CA GLY A 305 15.67 0.35 -1.65
C GLY A 305 17.14 0.77 -1.66
N ASN A 306 17.76 1.00 -0.50
CA ASN A 306 19.21 1.24 -0.43
C ASN A 306 20.02 -0.05 -0.75
N ASP A 307 19.43 -1.23 -0.55
CA ASP A 307 20.02 -2.52 -0.93
C ASP A 307 19.62 -2.91 -2.35
N ALA A 308 20.59 -3.23 -3.20
CA ALA A 308 20.34 -3.63 -4.58
C ALA A 308 19.58 -4.96 -4.70
N ARG A 309 19.59 -5.81 -3.66
CA ARG A 309 18.86 -7.09 -3.61
C ARG A 309 17.34 -6.90 -3.53
N PHE A 310 16.90 -5.82 -2.88
CA PHE A 310 15.50 -5.59 -2.54
C PHE A 310 14.89 -4.40 -3.30
N ARG A 311 15.71 -3.49 -3.85
CA ARG A 311 15.25 -2.30 -4.58
C ARG A 311 14.24 -2.55 -5.70
N ALA A 312 14.39 -3.63 -6.46
CA ALA A 312 13.67 -3.82 -7.71
C ALA A 312 12.16 -4.06 -7.53
N ASP A 313 11.74 -4.62 -6.40
CA ASP A 313 10.38 -5.12 -6.17
C ASP A 313 9.84 -4.73 -4.79
N PRO A 314 8.52 -4.59 -4.62
CA PRO A 314 7.91 -4.44 -3.31
C PRO A 314 8.11 -5.67 -2.42
N SER A 315 7.94 -5.48 -1.10
CA SER A 315 7.92 -6.59 -0.15
C SER A 315 6.84 -7.61 -0.51
N ASP A 316 7.06 -8.88 -0.18
CA ASP A 316 6.15 -9.99 -0.53
C ASP A 316 4.70 -9.72 -0.09
N THR A 317 4.53 -9.15 1.10
CA THR A 317 3.22 -8.69 1.63
C THR A 317 2.53 -7.65 0.77
N SER A 318 3.29 -6.74 0.16
CA SER A 318 2.76 -5.70 -0.72
C SER A 318 2.51 -6.21 -2.15
N SER A 319 3.20 -7.28 -2.56
CA SER A 319 3.05 -7.94 -3.85
C SER A 319 2.10 -9.15 -3.86
N LEU A 320 1.32 -9.38 -2.80
CA LEU A 320 0.38 -10.52 -2.71
C LEU A 320 -0.56 -10.67 -3.93
N PRO A 321 -1.09 -9.61 -4.59
CA PRO A 321 -1.87 -9.79 -5.82
C PRO A 321 -1.07 -10.40 -6.98
N THR A 322 0.24 -10.17 -7.07
CA THR A 322 1.11 -10.79 -8.08
C THR A 322 1.52 -12.21 -7.68
N LEU A 323 1.72 -12.46 -6.38
CA LEU A 323 2.16 -13.76 -5.86
C LEU A 323 1.03 -14.79 -5.72
N ALA A 324 -0.21 -14.33 -5.49
CA ALA A 324 -1.41 -15.15 -5.38
C ALA A 324 -2.53 -14.69 -6.35
N PRO A 325 -2.26 -14.63 -7.68
CA PRO A 325 -3.15 -13.98 -8.65
C PRO A 325 -4.52 -14.67 -8.80
N SER A 326 -4.60 -15.98 -8.48
CA SER A 326 -5.85 -16.75 -8.48
C SER A 326 -6.90 -16.25 -7.49
N LEU A 327 -6.50 -15.46 -6.48
CA LEU A 327 -7.41 -14.87 -5.50
C LEU A 327 -8.03 -13.53 -5.95
N GLY A 328 -7.59 -12.96 -7.09
CA GLY A 328 -8.20 -11.76 -7.67
C GLY A 328 -8.06 -10.48 -6.83
N LEU A 329 -7.12 -10.43 -5.89
CA LEU A 329 -6.96 -9.33 -4.92
C LEU A 329 -6.67 -7.97 -5.57
N GLU A 330 -6.09 -7.93 -6.78
CA GLU A 330 -5.77 -6.69 -7.48
C GLU A 330 -6.98 -5.75 -7.58
N ARG A 331 -8.20 -6.31 -7.69
CA ARG A 331 -9.48 -5.57 -7.69
C ARG A 331 -9.57 -4.49 -6.59
N GLY A 332 -9.04 -4.78 -5.40
CA GLY A 332 -9.11 -3.87 -4.25
C GLY A 332 -7.76 -3.63 -3.61
N TRP A 333 -6.67 -3.62 -4.38
CA TRP A 333 -5.31 -3.46 -3.84
C TRP A 333 -4.56 -2.31 -4.50
N LEU A 334 -3.82 -1.54 -3.70
CA LEU A 334 -2.86 -0.53 -4.15
C LEU A 334 -1.53 -0.68 -3.41
N THR A 335 -0.44 -0.66 -4.16
CA THR A 335 0.94 -0.64 -3.63
C THR A 335 1.53 0.75 -3.80
N VAL A 336 2.23 1.28 -2.79
CA VAL A 336 2.64 2.69 -2.78
C VAL A 336 4.14 2.88 -2.54
N ALA A 337 4.79 3.47 -3.54
CA ALA A 337 6.21 3.85 -3.51
C ALA A 337 6.43 5.24 -2.89
N ALA A 338 7.58 5.42 -2.22
CA ALA A 338 7.97 6.66 -1.55
C ALA A 338 8.67 7.63 -2.49
N LEU A 339 7.91 8.55 -3.07
CA LEU A 339 8.41 9.69 -3.86
C LEU A 339 9.18 10.68 -2.99
N ASP A 340 10.22 11.31 -3.52
CA ASP A 340 10.81 12.51 -2.91
C ASP A 340 9.93 13.73 -3.21
N PRO A 341 9.29 14.37 -2.21
CA PRO A 341 8.51 15.58 -2.45
C PRO A 341 9.35 16.76 -2.95
N GLU A 342 10.67 16.81 -2.66
CA GLU A 342 11.52 17.90 -3.13
C GLU A 342 11.93 17.72 -4.59
N ASN A 343 12.06 16.46 -5.04
CA ASN A 343 12.36 16.08 -6.41
C ASN A 343 11.30 15.07 -6.92
N PRO A 344 10.08 15.50 -7.26
CA PRO A 344 8.94 14.63 -7.59
C PRO A 344 9.03 13.94 -8.98
N THR A 345 10.25 13.66 -9.41
CA THR A 345 10.65 12.78 -10.53
C THR A 345 11.62 11.69 -10.06
N GLN A 346 11.78 11.52 -8.74
CA GLN A 346 12.66 10.56 -8.08
C GLN A 346 11.95 9.92 -6.89
N LEU A 347 12.23 8.64 -6.64
CA LEU A 347 11.90 8.00 -5.37
C LEU A 347 12.99 8.31 -4.34
N LEU A 348 12.62 8.36 -3.05
CA LEU A 348 13.57 8.40 -1.95
C LEU A 348 14.43 7.13 -1.96
N SER A 349 15.72 7.22 -1.61
CA SER A 349 16.67 6.11 -1.83
C SER A 349 16.32 4.82 -1.07
N PHE A 350 15.57 4.92 0.02
CA PHE A 350 15.05 3.76 0.76
C PHE A 350 13.81 3.12 0.11
N SER A 351 13.11 3.80 -0.80
CA SER A 351 11.94 3.23 -1.46
C SER A 351 12.35 2.05 -2.31
N GLN A 352 11.67 0.92 -2.13
CA GLN A 352 11.61 -0.09 -3.18
C GLN A 352 10.84 0.47 -4.38
N TYR A 353 11.04 -0.13 -5.55
CA TYR A 353 10.36 0.24 -6.78
C TYR A 353 8.99 -0.45 -6.88
N CYS A 354 8.18 -0.05 -7.86
CA CYS A 354 6.88 -0.69 -8.10
C CYS A 354 7.01 -2.12 -8.66
N GLY A 355 8.07 -2.42 -9.41
CA GLY A 355 8.50 -3.76 -9.82
C GLY A 355 7.39 -4.66 -10.36
N ARG A 356 7.35 -5.89 -9.88
CA ARG A 356 6.31 -6.92 -10.12
C ARG A 356 4.88 -6.51 -9.77
N SER A 357 4.69 -5.35 -9.13
CA SER A 357 3.38 -4.77 -8.76
C SER A 357 3.00 -3.53 -9.58
N MET A 358 3.77 -3.15 -10.61
CA MET A 358 3.57 -1.90 -11.38
C MET A 358 2.12 -1.64 -11.85
N ASN A 359 1.38 -2.69 -12.21
CA ASN A 359 -0.01 -2.58 -12.69
C ASN A 359 -1.01 -2.08 -11.64
N TYR A 360 -0.68 -2.19 -10.35
CA TYR A 360 -1.49 -1.71 -9.22
C TYR A 360 -0.67 -0.86 -8.24
N CYS A 361 0.45 -0.30 -8.71
CA CYS A 361 1.34 0.53 -7.92
C CYS A 361 1.32 1.99 -8.39
N LEU A 362 1.47 2.92 -7.46
CA LEU A 362 1.68 4.35 -7.73
C LEU A 362 2.62 4.95 -6.68
N SER A 363 3.09 6.17 -6.94
CA SER A 363 4.04 6.88 -6.09
C SER A 363 3.38 8.04 -5.35
N ALA A 364 3.68 8.19 -4.06
CA ALA A 364 3.25 9.33 -3.24
C ALA A 364 4.40 9.80 -2.32
N PRO A 365 4.43 11.07 -1.87
CA PRO A 365 5.47 11.59 -0.99
C PRO A 365 5.76 10.71 0.24
N GLY A 366 6.94 10.08 0.27
CA GLY A 366 7.40 9.24 1.38
C GLY A 366 8.18 10.00 2.45
N SER A 367 8.17 11.33 2.38
CA SER A 367 8.79 12.22 3.37
C SER A 367 7.81 13.34 3.68
N VAL A 368 7.10 13.26 4.80
CA VAL A 368 5.98 14.16 5.10
C VAL A 368 6.22 14.95 6.38
N TYR A 369 5.44 16.01 6.56
CA TYR A 369 5.33 16.70 7.83
C TYR A 369 4.06 16.27 8.57
N VAL A 370 4.16 16.11 9.89
CA VAL A 370 3.08 15.75 10.81
C VAL A 370 3.20 16.59 12.09
N VAL A 371 2.12 16.68 12.87
CA VAL A 371 2.09 17.35 14.18
C VAL A 371 2.05 16.32 15.32
N GLY A 372 2.27 16.79 16.54
CA GLY A 372 1.90 16.13 17.80
C GLY A 372 2.30 14.66 17.98
N ALA A 373 3.50 14.48 18.55
CA ALA A 373 3.96 13.22 19.14
C ALA A 373 5.26 13.48 19.89
N SER A 374 5.49 12.80 21.01
CA SER A 374 6.84 12.70 21.58
C SER A 374 7.57 11.56 20.87
N PRO A 375 8.84 11.71 20.45
CA PRO A 375 9.67 10.55 20.16
C PRO A 375 9.66 9.65 21.40
N VAL A 376 9.58 8.32 21.23
CA VAL A 376 9.60 7.36 22.35
C VAL A 376 11.04 7.18 22.89
N ASP A 377 11.61 8.31 23.33
CA ASP A 377 12.94 8.52 23.88
C ASP A 377 12.83 8.84 25.39
N GLY A 378 11.94 8.12 26.08
CA GLY A 378 11.97 7.81 27.52
C GLY A 378 11.78 8.92 28.55
N ASN A 379 12.11 10.17 28.23
CA ASN A 379 12.46 11.17 29.26
C ASN A 379 11.67 12.49 29.17
N ASP A 380 10.91 12.73 28.11
CA ASP A 380 10.07 13.93 27.97
C ASP A 380 8.61 13.55 27.71
N GLN A 381 7.80 13.71 28.76
CA GLN A 381 6.35 13.50 28.76
C GLN A 381 5.58 14.75 28.30
N THR A 382 6.26 15.84 27.93
CA THR A 382 5.60 17.02 27.36
C THR A 382 5.35 16.81 25.86
N THR A 383 4.15 16.33 25.53
CA THR A 383 3.67 16.33 24.14
C THR A 383 3.28 17.75 23.74
N ASP A 384 4.21 18.44 23.08
CA ASP A 384 3.89 19.63 22.29
C ASP A 384 3.11 19.19 21.04
N ASP A 385 1.77 19.11 21.19
CA ASP A 385 0.85 18.63 20.15
C ASP A 385 0.84 19.54 18.90
N ASP A 386 1.35 20.78 19.01
CA ASP A 386 1.46 21.74 17.90
C ASP A 386 2.80 21.64 17.15
N LYS A 387 3.77 20.89 17.69
CA LYS A 387 5.12 20.78 17.12
C LYS A 387 5.13 19.94 15.84
N ILE A 388 5.68 20.52 14.79
CA ILE A 388 5.80 19.89 13.47
C ILE A 388 7.08 19.03 13.40
N TYR A 389 6.92 17.77 13.03
CA TYR A 389 7.99 16.80 12.78
C TYR A 389 8.05 16.42 11.30
N ARG A 390 9.25 16.12 10.79
CA ARG A 390 9.45 15.53 9.46
C ARG A 390 9.70 14.04 9.63
N VAL A 391 8.87 13.21 9.01
CA VAL A 391 8.89 11.75 9.12
C VAL A 391 9.07 11.13 7.74
N GLN A 392 9.74 9.97 7.64
CA GLN A 392 10.11 9.36 6.36
C GLN A 392 9.88 7.84 6.34
N GLY A 393 9.40 7.34 5.20
CA GLY A 393 9.09 5.93 4.96
C GLY A 393 7.98 5.76 3.91
N THR A 394 7.95 4.63 3.21
CA THR A 394 6.80 4.21 2.38
C THR A 394 5.52 4.13 3.20
N SER A 395 5.66 3.87 4.51
CA SER A 395 4.64 3.96 5.56
C SER A 395 3.90 5.30 5.62
N PHE A 396 4.47 6.39 5.10
CA PHE A 396 3.81 7.70 5.01
C PHE A 396 3.35 8.06 3.58
N ALA A 397 3.80 7.32 2.57
CA ALA A 397 3.27 7.42 1.21
C ALA A 397 1.89 6.73 1.10
N ALA A 398 1.77 5.53 1.69
CA ALA A 398 0.51 4.77 1.74
C ALA A 398 -0.70 5.57 2.30
N PRO A 399 -0.63 6.26 3.45
CA PRO A 399 -1.77 7.01 3.99
C PRO A 399 -2.20 8.20 3.14
N LEU A 400 -1.32 8.77 2.30
CA LEU A 400 -1.73 9.79 1.32
C LEU A 400 -2.66 9.20 0.25
N VAL A 401 -2.37 7.98 -0.22
CA VAL A 401 -3.23 7.23 -1.14
C VAL A 401 -4.52 6.78 -0.45
N SER A 402 -4.45 6.33 0.81
CA SER A 402 -5.64 5.98 1.61
C SER A 402 -6.58 7.18 1.81
N GLY A 403 -6.03 8.36 2.12
CA GLY A 403 -6.82 9.59 2.18
C GLY A 403 -7.37 10.01 0.82
N ALA A 404 -6.61 9.85 -0.27
CA ALA A 404 -7.10 10.11 -1.62
C ALA A 404 -8.26 9.18 -2.01
N ALA A 405 -8.19 7.90 -1.65
CA ALA A 405 -9.29 6.96 -1.83
C ALA A 405 -10.54 7.41 -1.06
N ALA A 406 -10.40 7.88 0.18
CA ALA A 406 -11.52 8.41 0.95
C ALA A 406 -12.12 9.67 0.31
N ALA A 407 -11.28 10.58 -0.20
CA ALA A 407 -11.73 11.76 -0.95
C ALA A 407 -12.57 11.37 -2.17
N VAL A 408 -12.04 10.48 -3.04
CA VAL A 408 -12.77 9.95 -4.22
C VAL A 408 -14.09 9.32 -3.81
N TRP A 409 -14.09 8.44 -2.80
CA TRP A 409 -15.28 7.70 -2.38
C TRP A 409 -16.34 8.60 -1.75
N SER A 410 -15.94 9.69 -1.06
CA SER A 410 -16.88 10.68 -0.53
C SER A 410 -17.61 11.48 -1.62
N VAL A 411 -17.00 11.66 -2.80
CA VAL A 411 -17.62 12.30 -3.98
C VAL A 411 -18.44 11.29 -4.79
N PHE A 412 -17.94 10.05 -4.92
CA PHE A 412 -18.56 8.99 -5.71
C PHE A 412 -18.93 7.77 -4.82
N PRO A 413 -19.93 7.90 -3.92
CA PRO A 413 -20.29 6.85 -2.95
C PRO A 413 -20.77 5.54 -3.60
N TYR A 414 -21.13 5.57 -4.88
CA TYR A 414 -21.57 4.43 -5.67
C TYR A 414 -20.44 3.69 -6.40
N PHE A 415 -19.18 4.12 -6.25
CA PHE A 415 -18.04 3.36 -6.77
C PHE A 415 -17.80 2.09 -5.92
N ASN A 416 -17.37 1.02 -6.58
CA ASN A 416 -16.74 -0.11 -5.92
C ASN A 416 -15.24 0.17 -5.69
N ASN A 417 -14.60 -0.65 -4.86
CA ASN A 417 -13.17 -0.58 -4.57
C ASN A 417 -12.31 -0.53 -5.85
N ASP A 418 -12.67 -1.32 -6.86
CA ASP A 418 -11.99 -1.36 -8.15
C ASP A 418 -12.10 -0.03 -8.89
N LEU A 419 -13.28 0.57 -9.00
CA LEU A 419 -13.40 1.86 -9.69
C LEU A 419 -12.72 3.00 -8.92
N VAL A 420 -12.62 2.93 -7.59
CA VAL A 420 -11.78 3.84 -6.79
C VAL A 420 -10.29 3.62 -7.10
N ARG A 421 -9.81 2.37 -7.09
CA ARG A 421 -8.44 1.96 -7.45
C ARG A 421 -8.08 2.44 -8.86
N GLN A 422 -8.89 2.11 -9.85
CA GLN A 422 -8.76 2.50 -11.25
C GLN A 422 -8.81 4.03 -11.43
N THR A 423 -9.63 4.74 -10.64
CA THR A 423 -9.65 6.21 -10.65
C THR A 423 -8.30 6.75 -10.19
N LEU A 424 -7.79 6.32 -9.04
CA LEU A 424 -6.50 6.77 -8.50
C LEU A 424 -5.32 6.49 -9.44
N LEU A 425 -5.22 5.27 -9.97
CA LEU A 425 -4.20 4.86 -10.93
C LEU A 425 -4.36 5.61 -12.27
N GLY A 426 -5.58 5.68 -12.79
CA GLY A 426 -5.88 6.30 -14.09
C GLY A 426 -5.72 7.82 -14.12
N THR A 427 -5.79 8.48 -12.97
CA THR A 427 -5.55 9.93 -12.83
C THR A 427 -4.14 10.28 -12.42
N ALA A 428 -3.30 9.33 -12.01
CA ALA A 428 -1.91 9.58 -11.65
C ALA A 428 -1.12 10.29 -12.77
N LYS A 429 -0.16 11.12 -12.35
CA LYS A 429 0.75 11.86 -13.22
C LYS A 429 1.94 10.97 -13.58
N ASP A 430 1.95 10.52 -14.83
CA ASP A 430 3.07 9.80 -15.46
C ASP A 430 4.41 10.53 -15.23
N VAL A 431 5.40 9.79 -14.73
CA VAL A 431 6.77 10.21 -14.48
C VAL A 431 7.71 9.01 -14.66
N GLY A 432 8.94 9.23 -15.11
CA GLY A 432 9.88 8.15 -15.41
C GLY A 432 9.81 7.72 -16.87
N ALA A 433 9.65 6.42 -17.13
CA ALA A 433 9.45 5.91 -18.48
C ALA A 433 7.97 6.07 -18.88
N PRO A 434 7.62 6.50 -20.10
CA PRO A 434 6.23 6.78 -20.48
C PRO A 434 5.30 5.57 -20.32
N GLY A 435 4.16 5.76 -19.66
CA GLY A 435 3.18 4.72 -19.38
C GLY A 435 3.29 4.15 -17.96
N VAL A 436 2.93 2.87 -17.80
CA VAL A 436 3.10 2.17 -16.52
C VAL A 436 4.50 1.57 -16.49
N ASP A 437 5.29 1.92 -15.47
CA ASP A 437 6.71 1.56 -15.40
C ASP A 437 7.09 0.85 -14.09
N ALA A 438 8.22 0.15 -14.11
CA ALA A 438 8.69 -0.62 -12.96
C ALA A 438 9.17 0.26 -11.79
N VAL A 439 9.53 1.53 -12.00
CA VAL A 439 9.99 2.42 -10.93
C VAL A 439 8.80 3.08 -10.23
N PHE A 440 7.96 3.83 -10.96
CA PHE A 440 6.90 4.66 -10.37
C PHE A 440 5.49 4.06 -10.49
N GLY A 441 5.32 2.95 -11.22
CA GLY A 441 4.03 2.31 -11.46
C GLY A 441 3.20 3.16 -12.42
N TRP A 442 2.03 3.59 -11.98
CA TRP A 442 1.20 4.55 -12.73
C TRP A 442 1.66 6.01 -12.59
N GLY A 443 2.74 6.28 -11.86
CA GLY A 443 3.29 7.62 -11.63
C GLY A 443 2.86 8.24 -10.30
N VAL A 444 2.89 9.56 -10.21
CA VAL A 444 2.60 10.30 -8.97
C VAL A 444 1.09 10.45 -8.74
N LEU A 445 0.62 10.16 -7.53
CA LEU A 445 -0.75 10.43 -7.08
C LEU A 445 -1.18 11.88 -7.38
N ASP A 446 -2.32 12.06 -8.05
CA ASP A 446 -2.97 13.37 -8.26
C ASP A 446 -4.38 13.32 -7.65
N VAL A 447 -4.52 13.78 -6.41
CA VAL A 447 -5.77 13.73 -5.64
C VAL A 447 -6.81 14.70 -6.23
N GLY A 448 -6.38 15.87 -6.69
CA GLY A 448 -7.25 16.86 -7.31
C GLY A 448 -7.90 16.32 -8.58
N LYS A 449 -7.14 15.60 -9.41
CA LYS A 449 -7.65 14.92 -10.59
C LYS A 449 -8.46 13.68 -10.21
N ALA A 450 -8.06 12.89 -9.23
CA ALA A 450 -8.84 11.73 -8.77
C ALA A 450 -10.25 12.14 -8.27
N ALA A 451 -10.35 13.23 -7.51
CA ALA A 451 -11.64 13.77 -7.01
C ALA A 451 -12.59 14.24 -8.13
N ASN A 452 -12.10 14.39 -9.36
CA ASN A 452 -12.90 14.70 -10.54
C ASN A 452 -13.46 13.45 -11.27
N GLY A 453 -13.20 12.24 -10.76
CA GLY A 453 -13.69 10.98 -11.31
C GLY A 453 -12.67 10.24 -12.19
N PRO A 454 -13.07 9.20 -12.93
CA PRO A 454 -12.15 8.37 -13.68
C PRO A 454 -11.42 9.18 -14.76
N GLY A 455 -10.10 9.03 -14.86
CA GLY A 455 -9.30 9.60 -15.96
C GLY A 455 -9.01 8.62 -17.10
N LYS A 456 -9.16 7.31 -16.85
CA LYS A 456 -8.90 6.25 -17.84
C LYS A 456 -9.82 5.05 -17.64
N PHE A 457 -10.28 4.45 -18.73
CA PHE A 457 -10.90 3.12 -18.79
C PHE A 457 -9.92 2.12 -19.40
N ALA A 458 -8.84 1.84 -18.64
CA ALA A 458 -7.75 0.96 -19.06
C ALA A 458 -8.00 -0.53 -18.72
N TRP A 459 -8.99 -0.83 -17.87
CA TRP A 459 -9.29 -2.18 -17.36
C TRP A 459 -10.57 -2.78 -17.95
N GLY A 460 -11.08 -2.22 -19.06
CA GLY A 460 -12.34 -2.61 -19.69
C GLY A 460 -13.49 -1.64 -19.40
N ASP A 461 -14.71 -2.11 -19.63
CA ASP A 461 -15.93 -1.30 -19.53
C ASP A 461 -16.31 -0.99 -18.08
N VAL A 462 -16.65 0.28 -17.80
CA VAL A 462 -17.09 0.72 -16.48
C VAL A 462 -18.62 0.68 -16.37
N ALA A 463 -19.15 -0.19 -15.50
CA ALA A 463 -20.57 -0.25 -15.17
C ALA A 463 -20.83 0.41 -13.80
N VAL A 464 -21.75 1.38 -13.75
CA VAL A 464 -22.13 2.08 -12.50
C VAL A 464 -23.65 2.12 -12.32
N SER A 465 -24.10 2.11 -11.06
CA SER A 465 -25.52 2.19 -10.70
C SER A 465 -25.74 3.19 -9.57
N PHE A 466 -26.51 4.25 -9.84
CA PHE A 466 -26.83 5.29 -8.86
C PHE A 466 -28.09 6.07 -9.25
N SER A 467 -28.77 6.63 -8.25
CA SER A 467 -29.89 7.56 -8.41
C SER A 467 -29.40 9.02 -8.44
N GLY A 468 -30.18 9.92 -9.05
CA GLY A 468 -29.82 11.33 -9.16
C GLY A 468 -28.72 11.61 -10.19
N ASN A 469 -27.94 12.67 -9.95
CA ASN A 469 -26.91 13.18 -10.86
C ASN A 469 -25.51 12.97 -10.27
N SER A 470 -24.54 12.70 -11.13
CA SER A 470 -23.12 12.68 -10.81
C SER A 470 -22.35 13.34 -11.96
N VAL A 471 -21.20 13.93 -11.66
CA VAL A 471 -20.38 14.65 -12.64
C VAL A 471 -18.95 14.11 -12.60
N TRP A 472 -18.53 13.45 -13.67
CA TRP A 472 -17.11 13.21 -13.95
C TRP A 472 -16.59 14.38 -14.79
N ARG A 473 -15.47 14.98 -14.37
CA ARG A 473 -14.94 16.23 -14.95
C ARG A 473 -13.62 16.05 -15.71
N ASN A 474 -13.02 14.87 -15.60
CA ASN A 474 -11.81 14.54 -16.35
C ASN A 474 -12.16 14.14 -17.78
N ASP A 475 -11.29 14.50 -18.72
CA ASP A 475 -11.22 13.80 -20.00
C ASP A 475 -10.88 12.33 -19.74
N ILE A 476 -11.67 11.42 -20.31
CA ILE A 476 -11.51 9.98 -20.12
C ILE A 476 -10.88 9.36 -21.35
N ALA A 477 -9.73 8.71 -21.17
CA ALA A 477 -9.02 7.98 -22.23
C ALA A 477 -9.10 6.45 -22.03
N GLY A 478 -8.77 5.68 -23.06
CA GLY A 478 -8.75 4.21 -23.02
C GLY A 478 -9.68 3.57 -24.04
N SER A 479 -9.73 2.24 -24.03
CA SER A 479 -10.54 1.44 -24.97
C SER A 479 -11.85 0.92 -24.38
N GLY A 480 -12.04 1.01 -23.06
CA GLY A 480 -13.31 0.65 -22.42
C GLY A 480 -14.38 1.73 -22.64
N GLY A 481 -15.64 1.30 -22.70
CA GLY A 481 -16.81 2.17 -22.62
C GLY A 481 -17.29 2.39 -21.18
N TRP A 482 -18.45 3.03 -21.04
CA TRP A 482 -19.17 3.06 -19.77
C TRP A 482 -20.66 2.77 -19.97
N SER A 483 -21.30 2.24 -18.93
CA SER A 483 -22.74 2.06 -18.87
C SER A 483 -23.29 2.47 -17.51
N ARG A 484 -24.50 3.06 -17.51
CA ARG A 484 -25.28 3.30 -16.30
C ARG A 484 -26.48 2.39 -16.29
N THR A 485 -26.55 1.50 -15.31
CA THR A 485 -27.79 0.79 -15.00
C THR A 485 -28.66 1.67 -14.11
N ALA A 486 -29.96 1.72 -14.38
CA ALA A 486 -30.90 2.30 -13.42
C ALA A 486 -30.87 1.44 -12.15
N ALA A 487 -30.63 2.06 -11.00
CA ALA A 487 -30.77 1.37 -9.71
C ALA A 487 -32.16 0.73 -9.65
N ALA A 488 -32.21 -0.58 -9.37
CA ALA A 488 -33.45 -1.34 -9.49
C ALA A 488 -34.56 -0.69 -8.68
N ARG A 489 -35.64 -0.25 -9.36
CA ARG A 489 -36.86 0.17 -8.68
C ARG A 489 -37.34 -1.04 -7.86
N SER A 490 -37.48 -0.84 -6.55
CA SER A 490 -38.15 -1.82 -5.68
C SER A 490 -39.45 -2.28 -6.34
N PRO A 491 -39.74 -3.60 -6.41
CA PRO A 491 -40.92 -4.11 -7.09
C PRO A 491 -42.18 -3.88 -6.26
N TRP A 492 -42.63 -2.62 -6.20
CA TRP A 492 -43.97 -2.28 -5.76
C TRP A 492 -44.98 -2.83 -6.76
N ARG A 493 -45.65 -3.91 -6.34
CA ARG A 493 -46.95 -4.34 -6.90
C ARG A 493 -48.04 -3.53 -6.20
N GLY A 494 -49.02 -3.05 -6.97
CA GLY A 494 -50.21 -2.35 -6.45
C GLY A 494 -50.12 -0.85 -6.68
#